data_AF-A0A7Y6IIU3-F1
#
_entry.id   AF-A0A7Y6IIU3-F1
#
_cell.length_a   1.000
_cell.length_b   1.000
_cell.length_c   1.000
_cell.angle_alpha   90.00
_cell.angle_beta   90.00
_cell.angle_gamma   90.00
#
_symmetry.space_group_name_H-M   'P 1'
#
loop_
_entity.id
_entity.type
_entity.pdbx_description
1 polymer ?
#
loop_
_entity_poly.entity_id
_entity_poly.type
_entity_poly.pdbx_seq_one_letter_code
_entity_poly.pdbx_strand_id
1 'polypeptide(L)' 'MATLMDKLRGYLRSPQGQQTIEKAKRMASDPQNQEKARRFLDKLRTKRH' A
#
# COMPACT_ATOMS: atom_id res chain seq x y z
N MET A 1 9.38 -22.83 15.41
CA MET A 1 8.10 -22.57 14.72
C MET A 1 8.20 -21.23 14.03
N ALA A 2 8.28 -21.19 12.70
CA ALA A 2 8.27 -19.92 11.98
C ALA A 2 6.88 -19.28 12.14
N THR A 3 6.81 -18.19 12.89
CA THR A 3 5.58 -17.43 13.07
C THR A 3 5.22 -16.72 11.76
N LEU A 4 3.93 -16.42 11.56
CA LEU A 4 3.43 -15.67 10.40
C LEU A 4 4.23 -14.38 10.14
N MET A 5 4.73 -13.74 11.20
CA MET A 5 5.58 -12.55 11.12
C MET A 5 6.96 -12.81 10.52
N ASP A 6 7.55 -13.98 10.74
CA ASP A 6 8.85 -14.34 10.16
C ASP A 6 8.73 -14.60 8.65
N LYS A 7 7.64 -15.26 8.23
CA LYS A 7 7.29 -15.38 6.80
C LYS A 7 7.01 -14.02 6.15
N LEU A 8 6.31 -13.13 6.85
CA LEU A 8 6.06 -11.77 6.35
C LEU A 8 7.37 -10.99 6.21
N ARG A 9 8.28 -11.06 7.20
CA ARG A 9 9.61 -10.43 7.12
C ARG A 9 10.46 -11.05 6.02
N GLY A 10 10.42 -12.37 5.85
CA GLY A 10 11.09 -13.07 4.75
C GLY A 10 10.53 -12.65 3.40
N TYR A 11 9.21 -12.46 3.29
CA TYR A 11 8.55 -11.97 2.09
C TYR A 11 8.85 -10.49 1.81
N LEU A 12 8.89 -9.64 2.84
CA LEU A 12 9.28 -8.23 2.71
C LEU A 12 10.76 -8.07 2.32
N ARG A 13 11.62 -9.01 2.71
CA ARG A 13 13.04 -9.08 2.32
C ARG A 13 13.25 -9.75 0.96
N SER A 14 12.26 -10.44 0.41
CA SER A 14 12.36 -11.06 -0.91
C SER A 14 12.23 -10.00 -2.01
N PRO A 15 12.82 -10.22 -3.20
CA PRO A 15 12.75 -9.27 -4.31
C PRO A 15 11.29 -8.96 -4.73
N GLN A 16 10.37 -9.90 -4.51
CA GLN A 16 8.94 -9.72 -4.77
C GLN A 16 8.29 -8.74 -3.75
N GLY A 17 8.67 -8.80 -2.48
CA GLY A 17 8.23 -7.83 -1.47
C GLY A 17 8.81 -6.45 -1.69
N GLN A 18 10.10 -6.36 -2.02
CA GLN A 18 10.77 -5.11 -2.38
C GLN A 18 10.07 -4.43 -3.57
N GLN A 19 9.78 -5.15 -4.66
CA GLN A 19 9.03 -4.60 -5.80
C GLN A 19 7.63 -4.12 -5.41
N THR A 20 6.95 -4.83 -4.51
CA THR A 20 5.63 -4.43 -4.02
C THR A 20 5.71 -3.14 -3.20
N ILE A 21 6.69 -3.04 -2.29
CA ILE A 21 6.96 -1.83 -1.51
C ILE A 21 7.35 -0.69 -2.45
N GLU A 22 8.20 -0.94 -3.44
CA GLU A 22 8.68 0.08 -4.37
C GLU A 22 7.56 0.61 -5.28
N LYS A 23 6.68 -0.27 -5.78
CA LYS A 23 5.43 0.13 -6.46
C LYS A 23 4.54 0.94 -5.55
N ALA A 24 4.34 0.49 -4.31
CA ALA A 24 3.54 1.23 -3.33
C ALA A 24 4.16 2.59 -3.03
N LYS A 25 5.49 2.67 -2.89
CA LYS A 25 6.24 3.90 -2.66
C LYS A 25 6.13 4.84 -3.85
N ARG A 26 6.27 4.34 -5.09
CA ARG A 26 6.02 5.14 -6.31
C ARG A 26 4.60 5.66 -6.38
N MET A 27 3.61 4.80 -6.14
CA MET A 27 2.21 5.22 -6.12
C MET A 27 1.91 6.24 -5.02
N ALA A 28 2.56 6.12 -3.86
CA ALA A 28 2.42 7.06 -2.74
C ALA A 28 3.19 8.37 -2.98
N SER A 29 4.33 8.31 -3.67
CA SER A 29 5.12 9.47 -4.06
C SER A 29 4.50 10.27 -5.20
N ASP A 30 3.51 9.71 -5.92
CA ASP A 30 2.78 10.42 -6.96
C ASP A 30 1.68 11.30 -6.34
N PRO A 31 1.85 12.64 -6.32
CA PRO A 31 0.85 13.55 -5.74
C PRO A 31 -0.49 13.47 -6.48
N GLN A 32 -0.47 13.21 -7.79
CA GLN A 32 -1.69 13.05 -8.59
C GLN A 32 -2.51 11.82 -8.16
N ASN A 33 -1.85 10.72 -7.78
CA ASN A 33 -2.53 9.55 -7.25
C ASN A 33 -3.07 9.78 -5.85
N GLN A 34 -2.35 10.54 -5.01
CA GLN A 34 -2.88 10.94 -3.70
C GLN A 34 -4.15 11.79 -3.82
N GLU A 35 -4.21 12.72 -4.76
CA GLU A 35 -5.40 13.54 -4.98
C GLU A 35 -6.59 12.71 -5.45
N LYS A 36 -6.37 11.79 -6.40
CA LYS A 36 -7.40 10.84 -6.83
C LYS A 36 -7.87 9.95 -5.69
N ALA A 37 -6.93 9.42 -4.89
CA ALA A 37 -7.25 8.58 -3.74
C ALA A 37 -8.04 9.35 -2.68
N ARG A 38 -7.64 10.59 -2.36
CA ARG A 38 -8.39 11.48 -1.45
C ARG A 38 -9.80 11.74 -1.97
N ARG A 39 -9.97 12.12 -3.24
CA ARG A 39 -11.31 12.30 -3.84
C ARG A 39 -12.16 11.04 -3.76
N PHE A 40 -11.56 9.87 -3.97
CA PHE A 40 -12.27 8.60 -3.90
C PHE A 40 -12.69 8.27 -2.46
N LEU A 41 -11.79 8.49 -1.50
CA LEU A 41 -12.05 8.33 -0.07
C LEU A 41 -13.11 9.32 0.43
N ASP A 42 -13.06 10.58 -0.01
CA ASP A 42 -14.07 11.58 0.32
C ASP A 42 -15.42 11.19 -0.25
N LYS A 43 -15.49 10.71 -1.50
CA LYS A 43 -16.75 10.16 -2.06
C LYS A 43 -17.29 8.98 -1.24
N LEU A 44 -16.42 8.06 -0.81
CA LEU A 44 -16.82 6.91 0.00
C LEU A 44 -17.28 7.34 1.40
N ARG A 45 -16.63 8.35 1.99
CA ARG A 45 -16.99 8.92 3.29
C ARG A 45 -18.34 9.65 3.23
N THR A 46 -18.58 10.43 2.18
CA THR A 46 -19.87 11.12 1.98
C THR A 46 -21.02 10.15 1.71
N LYS A 47 -20.76 8.99 1.07
CA LYS A 47 -21.79 7.98 0.82
C LYS A 47 -22.20 7.19 2.08
N ARG A 48 -21.43 7.30 3.17
CA ARG A 48 -21.67 6.59 4.43
C ARG A 48 -22.45 7.43 5.45
N HIS A 49 -22.82 8.66 5.08
CA HIS A 49 -23.55 9.62 5.90
C HIS A 49 -24.91 9.95 5.25
#